data_AF-A0A832MUH7-F1
#
_entry.id   AF-A0A832MUH7-F1
#
_cell.length_a   1.000
_cell.length_b   1.000
_cell.length_c   1.000
_cell.angle_alpha   90.00
_cell.angle_beta   90.00
_cell.angle_gamma   90.00
#
_symmetry.space_group_name_H-M   'P 1'
#
loop_
_entity.id
_entity.type
_entity.pdbx_description
1 polymer ?
#
loop_
_entity_poly.entity_id
_entity_poly.type
_entity_poly.pdbx_seq_one_letter_code
_entity_poly.pdbx_strand_id
1 'polypeptide(L)'
;MVLIMSRYNDNSTVYVTQWLFHWKVPFERIDFEEEYSVEIIYENGGGFDFIVYNDQKKIKMSDVKAVWYRRGDLNIKMPNLQFIRDEYVRREVSGHLQGEKAIIEHFFYYLMKEKPHIGTFGERAVNKLMG
;
A
#
# COMPACT_ATOMS: atom_id res chain seq x y z
N MET A 1 -12.53 -2.93 -8.53
CA MET A 1 -12.80 -3.00 -7.08
C MET A 1 -12.45 -1.68 -6.40
N VAL A 2 -12.91 -1.46 -5.16
CA VAL A 2 -12.45 -0.36 -4.31
C VAL A 2 -11.25 -0.82 -3.48
N LEU A 3 -10.17 -0.07 -3.46
CA LEU A 3 -9.04 -0.31 -2.55
C LEU A 3 -9.18 0.54 -1.30
N ILE A 4 -9.01 -0.04 -0.12
CA ILE A 4 -9.11 0.66 1.16
C ILE A 4 -7.78 0.58 1.90
N MET A 5 -7.17 1.72 2.19
CA MET A 5 -5.99 1.81 3.06
C MET A 5 -6.44 2.08 4.50
N SER A 6 -6.13 1.18 5.43
CA SER A 6 -6.59 1.28 6.81
C SER A 6 -5.54 0.81 7.84
N ARG A 7 -5.99 0.71 9.09
CA ARG A 7 -5.30 0.11 10.22
C ARG A 7 -6.24 -0.83 10.95
N TYR A 8 -5.67 -1.81 11.64
CA TYR A 8 -6.42 -2.62 12.57
C TYR A 8 -7.19 -1.75 13.58
N ASN A 9 -8.41 -2.20 13.90
CA ASN A 9 -9.34 -1.53 14.82
C ASN A 9 -9.81 -0.12 14.40
N ASP A 10 -9.69 0.31 13.14
CA ASP A 10 -10.40 1.51 12.66
C ASP A 10 -11.91 1.21 12.50
N ASN A 11 -12.70 1.53 13.53
CA ASN A 11 -14.15 1.29 13.55
C ASN A 11 -14.86 1.92 12.34
N SER A 12 -14.43 3.10 11.90
CA SER A 12 -14.99 3.73 10.70
C SER A 12 -14.79 2.87 9.45
N THR A 13 -13.63 2.24 9.29
CA THR A 13 -13.39 1.29 8.19
C THR A 13 -14.31 0.09 8.31
N VAL A 14 -14.50 -0.47 9.51
CA VAL A 14 -15.39 -1.62 9.71
C VAL A 14 -16.81 -1.31 9.22
N TYR A 15 -17.40 -0.19 9.63
CA TYR A 15 -18.75 0.19 9.20
C TYR A 15 -18.87 0.37 7.68
N VAL A 16 -17.90 1.03 7.04
CA VAL A 16 -17.92 1.20 5.59
C VAL A 16 -17.77 -0.15 4.87
N THR A 17 -16.89 -1.04 5.33
CA THR A 17 -16.75 -2.37 4.73
C THR A 17 -18.02 -3.22 4.88
N GLN A 18 -18.77 -3.08 5.97
CA GLN A 18 -20.08 -3.73 6.14
C GLN A 18 -21.09 -3.20 5.12
N TRP A 19 -21.09 -1.91 4.83
CA TRP A 19 -21.93 -1.35 3.76
C TRP A 19 -21.52 -1.88 2.39
N LEU A 20 -20.23 -1.86 2.06
CA LEU A 20 -19.75 -2.40 0.79
C LEU A 20 -20.12 -3.88 0.63
N PHE A 21 -20.02 -4.66 1.71
CA PHE A 21 -20.45 -6.05 1.74
C PHE A 21 -21.96 -6.19 1.50
N HIS A 22 -22.79 -5.41 2.21
CA HIS A 22 -24.25 -5.40 2.05
C HIS A 22 -24.67 -5.09 0.61
N TRP A 23 -24.03 -4.09 -0.01
CA TRP A 23 -24.28 -3.67 -1.39
C TRP A 23 -23.53 -4.51 -2.43
N LYS A 24 -22.78 -5.54 -2.02
CA LYS A 24 -21.99 -6.42 -2.89
C LYS A 24 -21.00 -5.67 -3.79
N VAL A 25 -20.44 -4.57 -3.29
CA VAL A 25 -19.39 -3.82 -3.98
C VAL A 25 -18.08 -4.56 -3.77
N PRO A 26 -17.33 -4.93 -4.84
CA PRO A 26 -16.05 -5.60 -4.68
C PRO A 26 -15.02 -4.63 -4.11
N PHE A 27 -14.37 -5.00 -3.01
CA PHE A 27 -13.33 -4.21 -2.38
C PHE A 27 -12.21 -5.09 -1.82
N GLU A 28 -11.03 -4.50 -1.69
CA GLU A 28 -9.88 -5.06 -1.01
C GLU A 28 -9.34 -4.07 0.02
N ARG A 29 -8.81 -4.60 1.12
CA ARG A 29 -8.30 -3.81 2.25
C ARG A 29 -6.82 -4.09 2.45
N ILE A 30 -6.03 -3.02 2.52
CA ILE A 30 -4.63 -3.03 2.93
C ILE A 30 -4.56 -2.41 4.33
N ASP A 31 -4.02 -3.17 5.28
CA ASP A 31 -3.81 -2.72 6.65
C ASP A 31 -2.32 -2.48 6.91
N PHE A 32 -1.99 -1.38 7.56
CA PHE A 32 -0.61 -1.02 7.91
C PHE A 32 0.12 -2.11 8.70
N GLU A 33 -0.62 -2.83 9.55
CA GLU A 33 -0.07 -3.88 10.41
C GLU A 33 0.36 -5.14 9.63
N GLU A 34 -0.08 -5.30 8.39
CA GLU A 34 0.29 -6.42 7.53
C GLU A 34 1.49 -6.07 6.65
N GLU A 35 2.39 -7.04 6.45
CA GLU A 35 3.50 -6.89 5.51
C GLU A 35 3.10 -7.35 4.10
N TYR A 36 3.48 -6.56 3.11
CA TYR A 36 3.19 -6.84 1.70
C TYR A 36 4.46 -6.92 0.89
N SER A 37 4.47 -7.84 -0.06
CA SER A 37 5.42 -7.85 -1.16
C SER A 37 4.84 -7.09 -2.35
N VAL A 38 5.72 -6.58 -3.20
CA VAL A 38 5.36 -5.81 -4.39
C VAL A 38 6.02 -6.43 -5.61
N GLU A 39 5.29 -6.49 -6.71
CA GLU A 39 5.79 -6.92 -8.02
C GLU A 39 5.31 -5.94 -9.10
N ILE A 40 6.18 -5.65 -10.08
CA ILE A 40 5.80 -4.91 -11.29
C ILE A 40 5.88 -5.90 -12.45
N ILE A 41 4.74 -6.17 -13.08
CA ILE A 41 4.66 -7.07 -14.23
C ILE A 41 4.50 -6.22 -15.49
N TYR A 42 5.37 -6.41 -16.47
CA TYR A 42 5.27 -5.76 -17.77
C TYR A 42 4.42 -6.61 -18.71
N GLU A 43 3.45 -5.98 -19.36
CA GLU A 43 2.58 -6.63 -20.34
C GLU A 43 3.16 -6.50 -21.75
N ASN A 44 2.90 -7.51 -22.58
CA ASN A 44 3.25 -7.46 -24.00
C ASN A 44 2.46 -6.34 -24.69
N GLY A 45 3.11 -5.23 -24.98
CA GLY A 45 2.48 -4.01 -25.52
C GLY A 45 2.90 -2.71 -24.84
N GLY A 46 3.79 -2.77 -23.84
CA GLY A 46 4.38 -1.58 -23.20
C GLY A 46 3.62 -1.06 -21.97
N GLY A 47 2.58 -1.76 -21.54
CA GLY A 47 1.92 -1.54 -20.25
C GLY A 47 2.65 -2.24 -19.11
N PHE A 48 2.30 -1.86 -17.88
CA PHE A 48 2.69 -2.60 -16.68
C PHE A 48 1.52 -2.64 -15.69
N ASP A 49 1.56 -3.61 -14.79
CA ASP A 49 0.70 -3.67 -13.63
C ASP A 49 1.54 -3.68 -12.35
N PHE A 50 1.07 -2.94 -11.35
CA PHE A 50 1.67 -2.89 -10.03
C PHE A 50 0.87 -3.80 -9.11
N ILE A 51 1.52 -4.79 -8.51
CA ILE A 51 0.86 -5.83 -7.74
C ILE A 51 1.33 -5.77 -6.30
N VAL A 52 0.38 -5.66 -5.38
CA VAL A 52 0.60 -5.73 -3.93
C VAL A 52 0.03 -7.05 -3.42
N TYR A 53 0.83 -7.84 -2.70
CA TYR A 53 0.38 -9.15 -2.25
C TYR A 53 0.99 -9.59 -0.92
N ASN A 54 0.27 -10.50 -0.26
CA ASN A 54 0.75 -11.28 0.87
C ASN A 54 0.15 -12.70 0.78
N ASP A 55 0.28 -13.51 1.82
CA ASP A 55 -0.19 -14.91 1.82
C ASP A 55 -1.72 -15.03 1.68
N GLN A 56 -2.47 -13.97 1.93
CA GLN A 56 -3.93 -13.97 1.94
C GLN A 56 -4.56 -13.28 0.73
N LYS A 57 -3.89 -12.28 0.15
CA LYS A 57 -4.47 -11.43 -0.91
C LYS A 57 -3.43 -11.04 -1.96
N LYS A 58 -3.90 -10.87 -3.20
CA LYS A 58 -3.13 -10.37 -4.34
C LYS A 58 -3.95 -9.29 -5.04
N ILE A 59 -3.48 -8.06 -4.98
CA ILE A 59 -4.16 -6.87 -5.48
C ILE A 59 -3.39 -6.36 -6.69
N LYS A 60 -4.03 -6.39 -7.85
CA LYS A 60 -3.55 -5.75 -9.06
C LYS A 60 -4.06 -4.32 -9.14
N MET A 61 -3.17 -3.35 -9.35
CA MET A 61 -3.58 -1.95 -9.43
C MET A 61 -4.43 -1.64 -10.68
N SER A 62 -4.31 -2.44 -11.73
CA SER A 62 -5.20 -2.41 -12.90
C SER A 62 -6.67 -2.70 -12.54
N ASP A 63 -6.92 -3.61 -11.58
CA ASP A 63 -8.27 -4.00 -11.15
C ASP A 63 -8.93 -2.98 -10.19
N VAL A 64 -8.12 -2.09 -9.59
CA VAL A 64 -8.58 -1.03 -8.68
C VAL A 64 -9.23 0.10 -9.48
N LYS A 65 -10.49 0.40 -9.16
CA LYS A 65 -11.30 1.44 -9.85
C LYS A 65 -11.47 2.72 -9.02
N ALA A 66 -11.36 2.61 -7.70
CA ALA A 66 -11.42 3.74 -6.78
C ALA A 66 -10.63 3.41 -5.51
N VAL A 67 -10.17 4.43 -4.81
CA VAL A 67 -9.34 4.31 -3.61
C VAL A 67 -9.99 5.05 -2.44
N TRP A 68 -9.99 4.45 -1.26
CA TRP A 68 -10.26 5.14 -0.01
C TRP A 68 -9.00 5.12 0.84
N TYR A 69 -8.27 6.24 0.82
CA TYR A 69 -7.11 6.43 1.67
C TYR A 69 -7.57 6.92 3.04
N ARG A 70 -7.83 5.98 3.95
CA ARG A 70 -8.35 6.32 5.28
C ARG A 70 -7.22 6.58 6.28
N ARG A 71 -6.38 5.56 6.54
CA ARG A 71 -5.26 5.61 7.50
C ARG A 71 -4.22 4.56 7.12
N GLY A 72 -3.01 4.73 7.66
CA GLY A 72 -1.94 3.76 7.48
C GLY A 72 -1.17 3.95 6.18
N ASP A 73 0.07 3.46 6.20
CA ASP A 73 0.94 3.45 5.02
C ASP A 73 1.05 2.02 4.49
N LEU A 74 1.54 1.83 3.26
CA LEU A 74 1.82 0.51 2.72
C LEU A 74 3.06 -0.02 3.43
N ASN A 75 2.93 -1.10 4.19
CA ASN A 75 4.08 -1.68 4.87
C ASN A 75 4.75 -2.73 3.97
N ILE A 76 5.73 -2.29 3.17
CA ILE A 76 6.49 -3.16 2.28
C ILE A 76 7.47 -4.02 3.09
N LYS A 77 7.41 -5.34 2.86
CA LYS A 77 8.30 -6.35 3.44
C LYS A 77 9.74 -6.12 2.96
N MET A 78 10.66 -6.00 3.91
CA MET A 78 12.09 -5.83 3.65
C MET A 78 12.83 -7.16 3.78
N PRO A 79 13.88 -7.40 2.99
CA PRO A 79 14.68 -8.61 3.13
C PRO A 79 15.42 -8.61 4.48
N ASN A 80 15.50 -9.77 5.12
CA ASN A 80 16.28 -9.93 6.34
C ASN A 80 17.78 -9.98 5.99
N LEU A 81 18.55 -8.99 6.47
CA LEU A 81 20.00 -8.86 6.22
C LEU A 81 20.89 -9.49 7.30
N GLN A 82 20.35 -10.31 8.21
CA GLN A 82 21.12 -10.96 9.29
C GLN A 82 22.25 -11.87 8.78
N PHE A 83 22.20 -12.31 7.52
CA PHE A 83 23.27 -13.08 6.89
C PHE A 83 24.53 -12.24 6.60
N ILE A 84 24.41 -10.91 6.54
CA ILE A 84 25.54 -9.98 6.37
C ILE A 84 26.16 -9.74 7.74
N ARG A 85 27.33 -10.34 7.97
CA ARG A 85 28.05 -10.26 9.26
C ARG A 85 28.76 -8.92 9.46
N ASP A 86 29.23 -8.31 8.38
CA ASP A 86 29.88 -7.01 8.43
C ASP A 86 28.83 -5.92 8.69
N GLU A 87 28.97 -5.23 9.83
CA GLU A 87 28.00 -4.22 10.27
C GLU A 87 27.95 -3.01 9.34
N TYR A 88 29.11 -2.59 8.82
CA TYR A 88 29.18 -1.46 7.89
C TYR A 88 28.45 -1.81 6.59
N VAL A 89 28.76 -2.96 5.99
CA VAL A 89 28.09 -3.43 4.77
C VAL A 89 26.59 -3.60 5.00
N ARG A 90 26.18 -4.20 6.12
CA ARG A 90 24.76 -4.38 6.47
C ARG A 90 24.03 -3.04 6.57
N ARG A 91 24.65 -2.02 7.15
CA ARG A 91 24.07 -0.67 7.27
C ARG A 91 23.94 -0.01 5.90
N GLU A 92 24.97 -0.06 5.06
CA GLU A 92 24.93 0.52 3.71
C GLU A 92 23.84 -0.15 2.85
N VAL A 93 23.76 -1.48 2.86
CA VAL A 93 22.72 -2.24 2.14
C VAL A 93 21.33 -1.89 2.69
N SER A 94 21.17 -1.85 4.02
CA SER A 94 19.89 -1.45 4.63
C SER A 94 19.47 -0.04 4.24
N GLY A 95 20.41 0.92 4.19
CA GLY A 95 20.13 2.29 3.78
C GLY A 95 19.70 2.37 2.32
N HIS A 96 20.39 1.66 1.43
CA HIS A 96 20.02 1.58 0.02
C HIS A 96 18.60 1.02 -0.17
N LEU A 97 18.30 -0.12 0.48
CA LEU A 97 17.00 -0.75 0.40
C LEU A 97 15.89 0.13 0.98
N GLN A 98 16.15 0.89 2.05
CA GLN A 98 15.17 1.86 2.58
C GLN A 98 14.85 2.96 1.56
N GLY A 99 15.85 3.42 0.81
CA GLY A 99 15.65 4.36 -0.30
C GLY A 99 14.78 3.77 -1.40
N GLU A 100 15.06 2.53 -1.82
CA GLU A 100 14.23 1.82 -2.81
C GLU A 100 12.80 1.62 -2.32
N LYS A 101 12.62 1.19 -1.07
CA LYS A 101 11.30 1.06 -0.43
C LYS A 101 10.51 2.36 -0.52
N ALA A 102 11.12 3.48 -0.14
CA ALA A 102 10.47 4.78 -0.19
C ALA A 102 10.03 5.15 -1.63
N ILE A 103 10.87 4.88 -2.63
CA ILE A 103 10.53 5.12 -4.04
C ILE A 103 9.32 4.27 -4.48
N ILE A 104 9.30 2.98 -4.11
CA ILE A 104 8.19 2.07 -4.43
C ILE A 104 6.89 2.51 -3.74
N GLU A 105 6.96 2.89 -2.46
CA GLU A 105 5.82 3.44 -1.72
C GLU A 105 5.28 4.70 -2.40
N HIS A 106 6.16 5.66 -2.73
CA HIS A 106 5.78 6.87 -3.45
C HIS A 106 5.10 6.57 -4.78
N PHE A 107 5.63 5.62 -5.54
CA PHE A 107 5.03 5.20 -6.80
C PHE A 107 3.64 4.57 -6.61
N PHE A 108 3.47 3.72 -5.60
CA PHE A 108 2.17 3.16 -5.24
C PHE A 108 1.16 4.27 -4.92
N TYR A 109 1.54 5.27 -4.11
CA TYR A 109 0.68 6.41 -3.79
C TYR A 109 0.35 7.27 -5.00
N TYR A 110 1.30 7.44 -5.92
CA TYR A 110 1.06 8.10 -7.19
C TYR A 110 -0.01 7.37 -8.00
N LEU A 111 0.09 6.04 -8.17
CA LEU A 111 -0.91 5.23 -8.88
C LEU A 111 -2.31 5.31 -8.24
N MET A 112 -2.38 5.39 -6.91
CA MET A 112 -3.66 5.58 -6.22
C MET A 112 -4.27 6.95 -6.47
N LYS A 113 -3.46 8.00 -6.51
CA LYS A 113 -3.91 9.39 -6.72
C LYS A 113 -4.51 9.60 -8.12
N GLU A 114 -4.02 8.87 -9.13
CA GLU A 114 -4.56 8.92 -10.49
C GLU A 114 -5.96 8.28 -10.62
N LYS A 115 -6.43 7.55 -9.60
CA LYS A 115 -7.77 6.96 -9.55
C LYS A 115 -8.73 7.87 -8.77
N PRO A 116 -10.05 7.78 -9.00
CA PRO A 116 -11.03 8.39 -8.11
C PRO A 116 -10.75 8.00 -6.65
N HIS A 117 -10.54 8.99 -5.78
CA HIS A 117 -10.09 8.73 -4.42
C HIS A 117 -10.78 9.59 -3.37
N ILE A 118 -10.86 9.05 -2.15
CA ILE A 118 -11.23 9.77 -0.93
C ILE A 118 -10.02 9.79 0.00
N GLY A 119 -9.52 10.98 0.29
CA GLY A 119 -8.29 11.20 1.06
C GLY A 119 -7.03 10.92 0.24
N THR A 120 -5.91 11.48 0.69
CA THR A 120 -4.60 11.24 0.07
C THR A 120 -3.49 11.11 1.13
N PHE A 121 -2.37 10.50 0.74
CA PHE A 121 -1.16 10.43 1.56
C PHE A 121 -0.68 11.83 2.01
N GLY A 122 -0.73 12.82 1.11
CA GLY A 122 -0.28 14.20 1.39
C GLY A 122 -1.15 14.96 2.39
N GLU A 123 -2.45 14.68 2.46
CA GLU A 123 -3.39 15.36 3.36
C GLU A 123 -3.31 14.87 4.81
N ARG A 124 -2.60 13.77 5.09
CA ARG A 124 -2.48 13.19 6.43
C ARG A 124 -1.89 14.17 7.45
N ALA A 125 -0.95 15.02 7.03
CA ALA A 125 -0.31 16.00 7.90
C ALA A 125 -1.21 17.20 8.18
N VAL A 126 -1.99 17.65 7.19
CA VAL A 126 -2.86 18.83 7.30
C VAL A 126 -3.94 18.61 8.36
N ASN A 127 -4.54 17.41 8.40
CA ASN A 127 -5.57 17.06 9.38
C ASN A 127 -5.06 17.01 10.84
N LYS A 128 -3.74 16.95 11.06
CA LYS A 128 -3.15 17.01 12.42
C LYS A 128 -2.90 18.43 12.91
N LEU A 129 -2.92 19.43 12.03
CA LEU A 129 -2.68 20.83 12.38
C LEU A 129 -3.97 21.59 12.69
N MET A 130 -5.14 21.00 12.40
CA MET A 130 -6.46 21.58 12.68
C MET A 130 -7.17 20.95 13.90
N GLY A 131 -6.43 20.19 14.73
CA GLY A 131 -6.95 19.51 15.92
C GLY A 131 -6.28 20.00 17.19
#